data_AF-G3NE97-F1
#
_entry.id   AF-G3NE97-F1
#
_cell.length_a   1.000
_cell.length_b   1.000
_cell.length_c   1.000
_cell.angle_alpha   90.00
_cell.angle_beta   90.00
_cell.angle_gamma   90.00
#
_symmetry.space_group_name_H-M   'P 1'
#
loop_
_entity.id
_entity.type
_entity.pdbx_description
1 polymer ?
#
loop_
_entity_poly.entity_id
_entity_poly.type
_entity_poly.pdbx_seq_one_letter_code
_entity_poly.pdbx_strand_id
1 'polypeptide(L)'
;MSFSFSRLLETIKSYLDAYLEKNPSDYLLKEATNFVQSSPLIEDSEVTKDRFVSEEAGRSTGNIKTKRKLLSTKNLDVWQSDSCKESFVSLRRMSKNDLLMMTSPKSVDTSKNKKTRKRPQKWTSRLDTCLQIGVKRHGQGNWSRILMDFDFEGRTGTMLKDRWRVLMKAHKVG
;
A
#
# COMPACT_ATOMS: atom_id res chain seq x y z
N MET A 1 16.30 43.38 -4.92
CA MET A 1 14.95 42.97 -4.48
C MET A 1 15.10 42.10 -3.24
N SER A 2 14.40 42.38 -2.15
CA SER A 2 14.36 41.50 -0.97
C SER A 2 13.16 40.55 -1.08
N PHE A 3 13.39 39.27 -0.84
CA PHE A 3 12.31 38.30 -0.65
C PHE A 3 11.69 38.51 0.74
N SER A 4 10.36 38.61 0.82
CA SER A 4 9.63 38.64 2.09
C SER A 4 8.75 37.39 2.22
N PHE A 5 8.95 36.67 3.32
CA PHE A 5 8.17 35.49 3.65
C PHE A 5 6.69 35.81 3.95
N SER A 6 6.38 36.99 4.51
CA SER A 6 4.99 37.39 4.76
C SER A 6 4.20 37.52 3.46
N ARG A 7 4.78 38.18 2.46
CA ARG A 7 4.20 38.31 1.11
C ARG A 7 3.99 36.96 0.43
N LEU A 8 4.91 36.01 0.61
CA LEU A 8 4.71 34.64 0.10
C LEU A 8 3.52 33.96 0.79
N LEU A 9 3.37 34.08 2.11
CA LEU A 9 2.21 33.51 2.81
C LEU A 9 0.90 34.18 2.39
N GLU A 10 0.90 35.49 2.17
CA GLU A 10 -0.27 36.24 1.66
C GLU A 10 -0.67 35.75 0.25
N THR A 11 0.29 35.58 -0.67
CA THR A 11 -0.03 35.05 -2.02
C THR A 11 -0.49 33.61 -2.01
N ILE A 12 0.08 32.75 -1.15
CA ILE A 12 -0.36 31.35 -0.99
C ILE A 12 -1.79 31.30 -0.44
N LYS A 13 -2.12 32.10 0.59
CA LYS A 13 -3.47 32.15 1.16
C LYS A 13 -4.49 32.61 0.12
N SER A 14 -4.25 33.76 -0.51
CA SER A 14 -5.13 34.30 -1.56
C SER A 14 -5.33 33.33 -2.74
N TYR A 15 -4.31 32.55 -3.10
CA TYR A 15 -4.43 31.49 -4.11
C TYR A 15 -5.32 30.34 -3.63
N LEU A 16 -5.16 29.87 -2.39
CA LEU A 16 -5.97 28.79 -1.83
C LEU A 16 -7.44 29.21 -1.68
N ASP A 17 -7.70 30.43 -1.21
CA ASP A 17 -9.05 30.98 -1.07
C ASP A 17 -9.76 30.99 -2.44
N ALA A 18 -9.11 31.55 -3.47
CA ALA A 18 -9.63 31.56 -4.84
C ALA A 18 -9.76 30.15 -5.46
N TYR A 19 -8.91 29.20 -5.07
CA TYR A 19 -9.00 27.81 -5.53
C TYR A 19 -10.20 27.07 -4.91
N LEU A 20 -10.48 27.31 -3.63
CA LEU A 20 -11.62 26.73 -2.90
C LEU A 20 -12.95 27.32 -3.37
N GLU A 21 -13.03 28.63 -3.58
CA GLU A 21 -14.20 29.28 -4.23
C GLU A 21 -14.51 28.67 -5.60
N LYS A 22 -13.47 28.40 -6.41
CA LYS A 22 -13.63 27.80 -7.74
C LYS A 22 -13.93 26.30 -7.70
N ASN A 23 -13.52 25.60 -6.63
CA ASN A 23 -13.69 24.17 -6.46
C ASN A 23 -14.23 23.89 -5.05
N PRO A 24 -15.53 24.15 -4.79
CA PRO A 24 -16.15 23.83 -3.51
C PRO A 24 -16.27 22.31 -3.38
N SER A 25 -15.16 21.66 -3.01
CA SER A 25 -15.07 20.22 -2.76
C SER A 25 -15.66 19.87 -1.40
N ASP A 26 -16.80 20.47 -1.08
CA ASP A 26 -17.61 20.25 0.12
C ASP A 26 -18.32 18.89 0.07
N TYR A 27 -17.80 17.93 -0.70
CA TYR A 27 -18.33 16.58 -0.77
C TYR A 27 -18.42 15.95 0.62
N LEU A 28 -17.37 16.08 1.44
CA LEU A 28 -17.38 15.58 2.82
C LEU A 28 -18.39 16.31 3.71
N LEU A 29 -18.53 17.62 3.57
CA LEU A 29 -19.50 18.43 4.34
C LEU A 29 -20.94 18.10 3.93
N LYS A 30 -21.19 17.96 2.63
CA LYS A 30 -22.49 17.62 2.03
C LYS A 30 -22.90 16.18 2.32
N GLU A 31 -21.98 15.23 2.27
CA GLU A 31 -22.27 13.85 2.72
C GLU A 31 -22.55 13.80 4.22
N ALA A 32 -21.83 14.59 5.05
CA ALA A 32 -22.11 14.68 6.48
C ALA A 32 -23.50 15.27 6.76
N THR A 33 -23.88 16.37 6.10
CA THR A 33 -25.24 16.93 6.25
C THR A 33 -26.31 15.99 5.71
N ASN A 34 -26.08 15.33 4.56
CA ASN A 34 -26.98 14.31 4.03
C ASN A 34 -27.18 13.15 5.00
N PHE A 35 -26.10 12.65 5.65
CA PHE A 35 -26.21 11.55 6.62
C PHE A 35 -27.03 11.96 7.85
N VAL A 36 -26.77 13.15 8.41
CA VAL A 36 -27.52 13.68 9.56
C VAL A 36 -29.00 13.94 9.20
N GLN A 37 -29.29 14.41 7.98
CA GLN A 37 -30.67 14.65 7.52
C GLN A 37 -31.43 13.39 7.09
N SER A 38 -30.72 12.34 6.65
CA SER A 38 -31.34 11.07 6.20
C SER A 38 -31.45 10.01 7.29
N SER A 39 -30.74 10.17 8.41
CA SER A 39 -31.12 9.51 9.65
C SER A 39 -32.48 10.05 10.11
N PRO A 40 -33.48 9.20 10.38
CA PRO A 40 -34.66 9.62 11.11
C PRO A 40 -34.25 10.25 12.44
N LEU A 41 -34.94 11.33 12.81
CA LEU A 41 -34.85 11.96 14.12
C LEU A 41 -35.14 10.91 15.20
N ILE A 42 -34.10 10.47 15.88
CA ILE A 42 -34.17 9.80 17.18
C ILE A 42 -33.20 10.56 18.06
N GLU A 43 -33.74 11.39 18.94
CA GLU A 43 -33.00 11.93 20.07
C GLU A 43 -32.53 10.76 20.97
N ASP A 44 -31.51 11.03 21.76
CA ASP A 44 -31.03 10.22 22.90
C ASP A 44 -30.04 9.06 22.67
N SER A 45 -28.88 9.25 23.32
CA SER A 45 -28.17 8.28 24.18
C SER A 45 -27.57 6.96 23.62
N GLU A 46 -26.23 6.98 23.56
CA GLU A 46 -25.32 6.01 24.22
C GLU A 46 -25.34 4.49 23.90
N VAL A 47 -24.19 4.04 23.35
CA VAL A 47 -23.37 2.88 23.83
C VAL A 47 -23.67 1.43 23.35
N THR A 48 -22.56 0.74 23.00
CA THR A 48 -22.31 -0.73 22.81
C THR A 48 -22.77 -1.53 21.56
N LYS A 49 -21.76 -2.13 20.91
CA LYS A 49 -21.62 -3.55 20.45
C LYS A 49 -22.86 -4.48 20.56
N ASP A 50 -23.13 -5.40 19.62
CA ASP A 50 -22.19 -6.47 19.22
C ASP A 50 -22.54 -7.23 17.89
N ARG A 51 -21.79 -8.31 17.62
CA ARG A 51 -21.68 -9.20 16.43
C ARG A 51 -22.77 -10.31 16.29
N PHE A 52 -23.33 -10.57 15.07
CA PHE A 52 -23.40 -11.89 14.37
C PHE A 52 -24.05 -11.85 12.94
N VAL A 53 -24.20 -13.02 12.28
CA VAL A 53 -24.39 -13.32 10.82
C VAL A 53 -25.27 -14.61 10.70
N SER A 54 -26.11 -14.95 9.70
CA SER A 54 -26.08 -14.85 8.21
C SER A 54 -27.48 -14.93 7.53
N GLU A 55 -27.58 -14.51 6.25
CA GLU A 55 -28.43 -15.06 5.14
C GLU A 55 -29.99 -15.10 5.27
N GLU A 56 -30.85 -15.22 4.23
CA GLU A 56 -30.72 -15.65 2.81
C GLU A 56 -31.57 -14.82 1.78
N ALA A 57 -31.19 -14.97 0.49
CA ALA A 57 -32.00 -15.03 -0.74
C ALA A 57 -33.05 -13.95 -1.14
N GLY A 58 -32.78 -13.29 -2.28
CA GLY A 58 -33.79 -12.62 -3.13
C GLY A 58 -33.24 -12.30 -4.53
N ARG A 59 -33.82 -12.86 -5.60
CA ARG A 59 -33.39 -12.62 -7.00
C ARG A 59 -33.82 -11.22 -7.47
N SER A 60 -32.98 -10.54 -8.27
CA SER A 60 -33.35 -10.16 -9.66
C SER A 60 -32.30 -9.29 -10.39
N THR A 61 -32.16 -9.57 -11.69
CA THR A 61 -31.84 -8.68 -12.83
C THR A 61 -30.93 -7.46 -12.67
N GLY A 62 -29.92 -7.37 -13.56
CA GLY A 62 -29.64 -6.11 -14.26
C GLY A 62 -28.16 -5.69 -14.42
N ASN A 63 -27.69 -5.73 -15.67
CA ASN A 63 -26.70 -4.79 -16.22
C ASN A 63 -25.27 -4.82 -15.64
N ILE A 64 -24.50 -5.83 -16.05
CA ILE A 64 -23.02 -5.75 -16.00
C ILE A 64 -22.57 -4.62 -16.95
N LYS A 65 -22.26 -3.45 -16.37
CA LYS A 65 -21.66 -2.32 -17.09
C LYS A 65 -20.34 -2.77 -17.73
N THR A 66 -20.23 -2.70 -19.05
CA THR A 66 -19.00 -3.04 -19.76
C THR A 66 -17.89 -2.05 -19.38
N LYS A 67 -16.79 -2.56 -18.83
CA LYS A 67 -15.62 -1.73 -18.52
C LYS A 67 -15.00 -1.25 -19.84
N ARG A 68 -15.09 0.06 -20.12
CA ARG A 68 -14.39 0.68 -21.25
C ARG A 68 -12.89 0.37 -21.13
N LYS A 69 -12.32 -0.27 -22.15
CA LYS A 69 -10.87 -0.49 -22.25
C LYS A 69 -10.22 0.88 -22.54
N LEU A 70 -9.51 1.44 -21.57
CA LEU A 70 -8.83 2.74 -21.73
C LEU A 70 -7.58 2.68 -22.62
N LEU A 71 -7.08 1.47 -22.93
CA LEU A 71 -5.91 1.25 -23.77
C LEU A 71 -6.17 0.11 -24.76
N SER A 72 -5.78 0.32 -26.02
CA SER A 72 -5.86 -0.66 -27.10
C SER A 72 -4.72 -1.68 -27.01
N THR A 73 -5.04 -2.97 -27.00
CA THR A 73 -4.05 -4.06 -26.87
C THR A 73 -3.36 -4.41 -28.19
N LYS A 74 -3.18 -3.43 -29.09
CA LYS A 74 -2.52 -3.62 -30.41
C LYS A 74 -1.04 -3.23 -30.43
N ASN A 75 -0.51 -2.66 -29.36
CA ASN A 75 0.92 -2.36 -29.24
C ASN A 75 1.68 -3.63 -28.85
N LEU A 76 2.10 -4.39 -29.86
CA LEU A 76 3.24 -5.31 -29.76
C LEU A 76 4.55 -4.50 -29.88
N ASP A 77 4.67 -3.47 -29.07
CA ASP A 77 5.86 -2.63 -29.02
C ASP A 77 6.71 -3.13 -27.85
N VAL A 78 7.70 -3.96 -28.17
CA VAL A 78 8.67 -4.48 -27.20
C VAL A 78 9.48 -3.29 -26.73
N TRP A 79 9.38 -2.98 -25.43
CA TRP A 79 10.07 -1.84 -24.84
C TRP A 79 11.59 -2.01 -24.98
N GLN A 80 12.19 -1.33 -25.96
CA GLN A 80 13.63 -1.30 -26.20
C GLN A 80 14.23 -0.07 -25.50
N SER A 81 15.26 -0.30 -24.69
CA SER A 81 15.95 0.73 -23.89
C SER A 81 16.95 1.58 -24.70
N ASP A 82 16.79 1.65 -26.01
CA ASP A 82 17.84 2.14 -26.89
C ASP A 82 17.75 3.67 -27.07
N SER A 83 18.85 4.36 -26.73
CA SER A 83 19.00 5.82 -26.73
C SER A 83 18.40 6.62 -25.56
N CYS A 84 18.41 6.04 -24.35
CA CYS A 84 18.71 6.89 -23.19
C CYS A 84 20.14 7.44 -23.34
N LYS A 85 20.28 8.69 -23.79
CA LYS A 85 21.55 9.43 -23.69
C LYS A 85 21.95 9.46 -22.22
N GLU A 86 22.97 8.70 -21.83
CA GLU A 86 23.42 8.67 -20.44
C GLU A 86 23.96 10.05 -20.05
N SER A 87 23.14 10.83 -19.35
CA SER A 87 23.63 11.94 -18.55
C SER A 87 24.43 11.34 -17.39
N PHE A 88 25.72 11.07 -17.63
CA PHE A 88 26.64 10.62 -16.60
C PHE A 88 26.85 11.76 -15.60
N VAL A 89 25.92 11.86 -14.65
CA VAL A 89 26.09 12.73 -13.48
C VAL A 89 27.23 12.13 -12.68
N SER A 90 28.38 12.79 -12.73
CA SER A 90 29.55 12.41 -11.95
C SER A 90 29.26 12.60 -10.47
N LEU A 91 28.71 11.56 -9.84
CA LEU A 91 28.51 11.49 -8.40
C LEU A 91 29.89 11.57 -7.73
N ARG A 92 30.27 12.78 -7.30
CA ARG A 92 31.47 13.01 -6.49
C ARG A 92 31.35 12.16 -5.24
N ARG A 93 32.10 11.06 -5.20
CA ARG A 93 32.20 10.19 -4.03
C ARG A 93 32.78 11.03 -2.88
N MET A 94 31.95 11.34 -1.90
CA MET A 94 32.33 12.13 -0.72
C MET A 94 33.53 11.48 -0.01
N SER A 95 34.36 12.30 0.61
CA SER A 95 35.49 11.81 1.39
C SER A 95 34.99 10.98 2.57
N LYS A 96 35.80 10.01 3.01
CA LYS A 96 35.51 9.25 4.26
C LYS A 96 35.34 10.20 5.45
N ASN A 97 36.04 11.34 5.44
CA ASN A 97 35.96 12.35 6.49
C ASN A 97 34.60 13.08 6.48
N ASP A 98 34.06 13.42 5.31
CA ASP A 98 32.73 14.04 5.18
C ASP A 98 31.63 13.12 5.73
N LEU A 99 31.77 11.81 5.49
CA LEU A 99 30.88 10.79 5.99
C LEU A 99 30.94 10.69 7.53
N LEU A 100 32.16 10.74 8.11
CA LEU A 100 32.37 10.67 9.55
C LEU A 100 31.78 11.90 10.27
N MET A 101 31.95 13.11 9.73
CA MET A 101 31.41 14.35 10.30
C MET A 101 29.87 14.35 10.37
N MET A 102 29.20 13.73 9.40
CA MET A 102 27.74 13.55 9.40
C MET A 102 27.25 12.49 10.41
N THR A 103 28.12 11.63 10.93
CA THR A 103 27.77 10.53 11.85
C THR A 103 28.07 10.81 13.32
N SER A 104 28.58 12.00 13.66
CA SER A 104 28.88 12.38 15.05
C SER A 104 27.60 12.40 15.91
N PRO A 105 27.49 11.55 16.96
CA PRO A 105 26.30 11.50 17.79
C PRO A 105 26.32 12.64 18.81
N LYS A 106 25.59 13.72 18.51
CA LYS A 106 25.32 14.78 19.50
C LYS A 106 24.36 14.21 20.55
N SER A 107 24.84 14.07 21.78
CA SER A 107 24.13 13.39 22.88
C SER A 107 22.92 14.20 23.34
N VAL A 108 21.72 13.69 23.06
CA VAL A 108 20.50 14.05 23.80
C VAL A 108 19.71 12.76 24.02
N ASP A 109 19.56 12.37 25.28
CA ASP A 109 18.72 11.25 25.67
C ASP A 109 17.27 11.48 25.26
N THR A 110 16.75 10.62 24.39
CA THR A 110 15.31 10.33 24.32
C THR A 110 15.12 8.89 23.89
N SER A 111 14.49 8.10 24.76
CA SER A 111 14.16 6.68 24.61
C SER A 111 13.06 6.42 23.57
N LYS A 112 13.18 7.01 22.37
CA LYS A 112 12.29 6.74 21.24
C LYS A 112 12.70 5.43 20.59
N ASN A 113 11.84 4.43 20.75
CA ASN A 113 11.98 3.09 20.21
C ASN A 113 12.11 3.12 18.67
N LYS A 114 13.34 3.28 18.16
CA LYS A 114 13.62 3.38 16.72
C LYS A 114 13.31 2.03 16.10
N LYS A 115 12.12 1.91 15.49
CA LYS A 115 11.71 0.75 14.70
C LYS A 115 12.65 0.60 13.50
N THR A 116 13.78 -0.07 13.72
CA THR A 116 14.70 -0.46 12.66
C THR A 116 13.93 -1.33 11.68
N ARG A 117 13.99 -1.01 10.38
CA ARG A 117 13.36 -1.85 9.36
C ARG A 117 14.04 -3.22 9.42
N LYS A 118 13.30 -4.25 9.87
CA LYS A 118 13.78 -5.64 9.83
C LYS A 118 14.24 -5.94 8.40
N ARG A 119 15.44 -6.51 8.25
CA ARG A 119 15.99 -6.85 6.94
C ARG A 119 15.05 -7.86 6.25
N PRO A 120 14.86 -7.80 4.92
CA PRO A 120 13.99 -8.74 4.22
C PRO A 120 14.44 -10.20 4.47
N GLN A 121 13.59 -10.99 5.12
CA GLN A 121 13.90 -12.37 5.46
C GLN A 121 13.69 -13.26 4.24
N LYS A 122 14.79 -13.86 3.76
CA LYS A 122 14.77 -14.79 2.62
C LYS A 122 13.91 -16.01 2.96
N TRP A 123 13.45 -16.73 1.94
CA TRP A 123 12.86 -18.05 2.12
C TRP A 123 13.99 -19.06 2.30
N THR A 124 13.90 -19.90 3.32
CA THR A 124 14.84 -21.00 3.58
C THR A 124 14.29 -22.28 2.96
N SER A 125 15.17 -23.22 2.59
CA SER A 125 14.76 -24.51 2.02
C SER A 125 13.80 -25.27 2.93
N ARG A 126 13.99 -25.21 4.26
CA ARG A 126 13.07 -25.76 5.26
C ARG A 126 11.65 -25.23 5.09
N LEU A 127 11.47 -23.91 4.95
CA LEU A 127 10.15 -23.29 4.77
C LEU A 127 9.53 -23.69 3.42
N ASP A 128 10.33 -23.85 2.36
CA ASP A 128 9.84 -24.33 1.07
C ASP A 128 9.40 -25.80 1.14
N THR A 129 10.12 -26.66 1.84
CA THR A 129 9.73 -28.06 2.09
C THR A 129 8.43 -28.13 2.90
N CYS A 130 8.30 -27.34 3.97
CA CYS A 130 7.04 -27.25 4.74
C CYS A 130 5.88 -26.76 3.87
N LEU A 131 6.11 -25.78 2.98
CA LEU A 131 5.10 -25.30 2.03
C LEU A 131 4.70 -26.39 1.02
N GLN A 132 5.66 -27.14 0.47
CA GLN A 132 5.39 -28.27 -0.44
C GLN A 132 4.59 -29.38 0.24
N ILE A 133 4.96 -29.78 1.46
CA ILE A 133 4.21 -30.78 2.24
C ILE A 133 2.80 -30.27 2.56
N GLY A 134 2.67 -29.02 2.99
CA GLY A 134 1.39 -28.39 3.29
C GLY A 134 0.46 -28.34 2.07
N VAL A 135 0.97 -27.93 0.90
CA VAL A 135 0.18 -27.94 -0.35
C VAL A 135 -0.16 -29.37 -0.78
N LYS A 136 0.74 -30.35 -0.59
CA LYS A 136 0.44 -31.77 -0.85
C LYS A 136 -0.63 -32.34 0.09
N ARG A 137 -0.69 -31.87 1.35
CA ARG A 137 -1.64 -32.32 2.37
C ARG A 137 -3.02 -31.67 2.26
N HIS A 138 -3.07 -30.35 2.07
CA HIS A 138 -4.33 -29.58 2.09
C HIS A 138 -4.81 -29.11 0.73
N GLY A 139 -4.00 -29.25 -0.33
CA GLY A 139 -4.29 -28.71 -1.66
C GLY A 139 -3.89 -27.23 -1.81
N GLN A 140 -3.69 -26.82 -3.06
CA GLN A 140 -3.36 -25.43 -3.40
C GLN A 140 -4.55 -24.51 -3.12
N GLY A 141 -4.29 -23.38 -2.46
CA GLY A 141 -5.33 -22.39 -2.09
C GLY A 141 -5.63 -22.34 -0.59
N ASN A 142 -5.42 -23.45 0.12
CA ASN A 142 -5.72 -23.57 1.55
C ASN A 142 -4.61 -23.00 2.46
N TRP A 143 -4.12 -21.80 2.12
CA TRP A 143 -2.96 -21.16 2.75
C TRP A 143 -3.12 -20.92 4.25
N SER A 144 -4.32 -20.56 4.71
CA SER A 144 -4.61 -20.37 6.13
C SER A 144 -4.50 -21.69 6.91
N ARG A 145 -4.93 -22.81 6.31
CA ARG A 145 -4.85 -24.14 6.92
C ARG A 145 -3.39 -24.61 6.99
N ILE A 146 -2.65 -24.45 5.89
CA ILE A 146 -1.21 -24.72 5.83
C ILE A 146 -0.44 -23.89 6.89
N LEU A 147 -0.83 -22.63 7.11
CA LEU A 147 -0.20 -21.75 8.11
C LEU A 147 -0.52 -22.13 9.57
N MET A 148 -1.60 -22.86 9.83
CA MET A 148 -1.89 -23.42 11.16
C MET A 148 -1.12 -24.71 11.41
N ASP A 149 -0.95 -25.54 10.38
CA ASP A 149 -0.32 -26.86 10.46
C ASP A 149 1.23 -26.81 10.54
N PHE A 150 1.87 -25.72 10.13
CA PHE A 150 3.32 -25.55 10.15
C PHE A 150 3.75 -24.16 10.63
N ASP A 151 4.83 -24.09 11.42
CA ASP A 151 5.47 -22.81 11.77
C ASP A 151 6.26 -22.26 10.58
N PHE A 152 5.87 -21.06 10.13
CA PHE A 152 6.53 -20.31 9.07
C PHE A 152 7.28 -19.07 9.58
N GLU A 153 7.79 -19.02 10.82
CA GLU A 153 8.57 -17.88 11.35
C GLU A 153 7.81 -16.53 11.28
N GLY A 154 6.49 -16.55 11.48
CA GLY A 154 5.63 -15.36 11.44
C GLY A 154 5.28 -14.84 10.02
N ARG A 155 5.42 -15.66 8.97
CA ARG A 155 4.89 -15.33 7.63
C ARG A 155 3.37 -15.39 7.59
N THR A 156 2.76 -14.71 6.62
CA THR A 156 1.30 -14.74 6.39
C THR A 156 0.93 -15.58 5.18
N GLY A 157 -0.32 -16.08 5.13
CA GLY A 157 -0.80 -16.95 4.04
C GLY A 157 -0.66 -16.33 2.64
N THR A 158 -0.71 -15.01 2.53
CA THR A 158 -0.41 -14.27 1.29
C THR A 158 1.03 -14.48 0.81
N MET A 159 2.00 -14.56 1.73
CA MET A 159 3.40 -14.83 1.40
C MET A 159 3.59 -16.27 0.94
N LEU A 160 2.91 -17.23 1.56
CA LEU A 160 2.90 -18.65 1.13
C LEU A 160 2.35 -18.78 -0.29
N LYS A 161 1.22 -18.12 -0.59
CA LYS A 161 0.62 -18.08 -1.94
C LYS A 161 1.57 -17.56 -3.00
N ASP A 162 2.29 -16.46 -2.71
CA ASP A 162 3.22 -15.89 -3.70
C ASP A 162 4.52 -16.69 -3.80
N ARG A 163 5.02 -17.26 -2.70
CA ARG A 163 6.14 -18.21 -2.77
C ARG A 163 5.80 -19.44 -3.60
N TRP A 164 4.60 -20.00 -3.44
CA TRP A 164 4.14 -21.13 -4.26
C TRP A 164 4.14 -20.79 -5.75
N ARG A 165 3.67 -19.59 -6.14
CA ARG A 165 3.75 -19.11 -7.53
C ARG A 165 5.18 -19.07 -8.06
N VAL A 166 6.15 -18.67 -7.24
CA VAL A 166 7.58 -18.64 -7.62
C VAL A 166 8.13 -20.06 -7.77
N LEU A 167 7.85 -20.96 -6.82
CA LEU A 167 8.27 -22.38 -6.89
C LEU A 167 7.70 -23.08 -8.13
N MET A 168 6.41 -22.89 -8.42
CA MET A 168 5.76 -23.46 -9.61
C MET A 168 6.33 -22.90 -10.92
N LYS A 169 6.82 -21.65 -10.94
CA LYS A 169 7.53 -21.10 -12.11
C LYS A 169 8.90 -21.74 -12.28
N ALA A 170 9.67 -21.90 -11.20
CA ALA A 170 10.99 -22.54 -11.25
C ALA A 170 10.90 -24.00 -11.73
N HIS A 171 9.94 -24.78 -11.20
CA HIS A 171 9.72 -26.17 -11.60
C HIS A 171 9.23 -26.36 -13.03
N LYS A 172 8.73 -25.32 -13.71
CA LYS A 172 8.21 -25.39 -15.08
C LYS A 172 9.22 -24.91 -16.13
N VAL A 173 10.45 -24.64 -15.71
CA VAL A 173 11.58 -24.14 -16.52
C VAL A 173 12.81 -25.08 -16.37
N GLY A 174 12.62 -26.25 -15.76
CA GLY A 174 13.57 -27.37 -15.73
C GLY A 174 13.07 -28.55 -16.56
#